data_AF-A0A162N6P4-F1
#
_entry.id   AF-A0A162N6P4-F1
#
_cell.length_a   1.000
_cell.length_b   1.000
_cell.length_c   1.000
_cell.angle_alpha   90.00
_cell.angle_beta   90.00
_cell.angle_gamma   90.00
#
_symmetry.space_group_name_H-M   'P 1'
#
loop_
_entity.id
_entity.type
_entity.pdbx_description
1 polymer ?
#
loop_
_entity_poly.entity_id
_entity_poly.type
_entity_poly.pdbx_seq_one_letter_code
_entity_poly.pdbx_strand_id
1 'polypeptide(L)'
;MSTSNYPSATPTQEPKKDYKGLIIALLAAGLLGTWGYLLWNNNKNEQTIQQKEATIAQVTDEKTELQRNFDASLARLDSVTGYNNQLEGKLTDKNSEISKLKTQIRSILNKSNASAAELKKAKSLIAEMNEKVAGLEQEVARLTAENTQLNTDLGSERQKTTQLTSDLATTTSAKQELEKTVDIASTLNAYNIAITPINEKNSGKEKVTTSAKRVR
;
A
#
# COMPACT_ATOMS: atom_id res chain seq x y z
N MET A 1 -73.12 -85.96 82.17
CA MET A 1 -74.07 -84.92 82.62
C MET A 1 -73.97 -83.75 81.65
N SER A 2 -75.13 -83.31 81.21
CA SER A 2 -75.38 -82.42 80.08
C SER A 2 -75.13 -80.94 80.37
N THR A 3 -75.12 -80.14 79.29
CA THR A 3 -75.75 -78.80 79.12
C THR A 3 -74.88 -77.56 78.86
N SER A 4 -75.35 -76.84 77.83
CA SER A 4 -75.32 -75.40 77.53
C SER A 4 -74.06 -74.71 76.99
N ASN A 5 -74.10 -74.60 75.67
CA ASN A 5 -73.62 -73.53 74.79
C ASN A 5 -74.40 -72.20 75.02
N TYR A 6 -73.76 -71.02 74.88
CA TYR A 6 -74.23 -69.76 74.22
C TYR A 6 -73.24 -68.56 74.40
N PRO A 7 -73.33 -67.45 73.62
CA PRO A 7 -72.29 -67.04 72.65
C PRO A 7 -71.63 -65.69 72.99
N SER A 8 -70.64 -65.27 72.20
CA SER A 8 -70.31 -63.84 72.06
C SER A 8 -69.75 -63.56 70.66
N ALA A 9 -70.51 -62.78 69.88
CA ALA A 9 -70.07 -62.21 68.63
C ALA A 9 -69.12 -61.04 68.89
N THR A 10 -68.09 -60.85 68.06
CA THR A 10 -67.40 -59.57 67.87
C THR A 10 -66.72 -59.56 66.49
N PRO A 11 -66.61 -58.38 65.86
CA PRO A 11 -66.78 -58.20 64.43
C PRO A 11 -65.52 -58.42 63.61
N THR A 12 -65.72 -58.84 62.36
CA THR A 12 -64.75 -58.79 61.27
C THR A 12 -64.15 -57.39 61.12
N GLN A 13 -62.82 -57.29 61.18
CA GLN A 13 -62.08 -56.08 60.81
C GLN A 13 -61.33 -56.38 59.50
N GLU A 14 -61.69 -55.66 58.44
CA GLU A 14 -61.08 -55.78 57.11
C GLU A 14 -59.59 -55.34 57.12
N PRO A 15 -58.72 -55.98 56.31
CA PRO A 15 -57.31 -55.65 56.26
C PRO A 15 -57.09 -54.30 55.55
N LYS A 16 -56.65 -53.28 56.30
CA LYS A 16 -56.15 -52.02 55.72
C LYS A 16 -54.80 -52.27 55.03
N LYS A 17 -54.75 -52.06 53.71
CA LYS A 17 -53.51 -52.09 52.91
C LYS A 17 -52.60 -50.91 53.28
N ASP A 18 -51.34 -51.22 53.60
CA ASP A 18 -50.30 -50.25 53.96
C ASP A 18 -49.62 -49.68 52.71
N TYR A 19 -50.05 -48.48 52.29
CA TYR A 19 -49.48 -47.77 51.13
C TYR A 19 -48.20 -47.02 51.46
N LYS A 20 -47.76 -47.01 52.72
CA LYS A 20 -46.58 -46.25 53.18
C LYS A 20 -45.30 -46.68 52.47
N GLY A 21 -45.08 -47.99 52.30
CA GLY A 21 -43.89 -48.50 51.57
C GLY A 21 -43.89 -48.14 50.09
N LEU A 22 -45.06 -48.13 49.45
CA LEU A 22 -45.20 -47.77 48.03
C LEU A 22 -45.00 -46.26 47.83
N ILE A 23 -45.53 -45.43 48.72
CA ILE A 23 -45.29 -43.98 48.73
C ILE A 23 -43.80 -43.67 48.97
N ILE A 24 -43.13 -44.36 49.90
CA ILE A 24 -41.69 -44.21 50.15
C ILE A 24 -40.87 -44.62 48.94
N ALA A 25 -41.21 -45.73 48.26
CA ALA A 25 -40.52 -46.17 47.05
C ALA A 25 -40.70 -45.18 45.88
N LEU A 26 -41.90 -44.62 45.72
CA LEU A 26 -42.19 -43.64 44.67
C LEU A 26 -41.49 -42.30 44.94
N LEU A 27 -41.45 -41.86 46.21
CA LEU A 27 -40.68 -40.70 46.64
C LEU A 27 -39.17 -40.90 46.45
N ALA A 28 -38.64 -42.08 46.81
CA ALA A 28 -37.23 -42.42 46.60
C ALA A 28 -36.87 -42.45 45.11
N ALA A 29 -37.72 -43.02 44.26
CA ALA A 29 -37.54 -43.02 42.81
C ALA A 29 -37.58 -41.60 42.23
N GLY A 30 -38.49 -40.73 42.71
CA GLY A 30 -38.55 -39.32 42.32
C GLY A 30 -37.29 -38.55 42.70
N LEU A 31 -36.78 -38.74 43.92
CA LEU A 31 -35.55 -38.11 44.38
C LEU A 31 -34.33 -38.60 43.57
N LEU A 32 -34.19 -39.91 43.34
CA LEU A 32 -33.09 -40.45 42.53
C LEU A 32 -33.16 -40.01 41.06
N GLY A 33 -34.37 -39.89 40.49
CA GLY A 33 -34.55 -39.31 39.16
C GLY A 33 -34.11 -37.84 39.08
N THR A 34 -34.34 -37.07 40.15
CA THR A 34 -33.90 -35.66 40.24
C THR A 34 -32.37 -35.56 40.26
N TRP A 35 -31.69 -36.47 40.98
CA TRP A 35 -30.23 -36.54 41.03
C TRP A 35 -29.62 -37.05 39.73
N GLY A 36 -30.22 -38.06 39.10
CA GLY A 36 -29.82 -38.57 37.78
C GLY A 36 -29.95 -37.51 36.68
N TYR A 37 -31.02 -36.72 36.70
CA TYR A 37 -31.21 -35.58 35.81
C TYR A 37 -30.18 -34.48 36.05
N LEU A 38 -29.90 -34.12 37.31
CA LEU A 38 -28.87 -33.13 37.67
C LEU A 38 -27.47 -33.55 37.19
N LEU A 39 -27.11 -34.83 37.34
CA LEU A 39 -25.80 -35.34 36.94
C LEU A 39 -25.62 -35.36 35.42
N TRP A 40 -26.68 -35.72 34.67
CA TRP A 40 -26.67 -35.67 33.20
C TRP A 40 -26.66 -34.24 32.65
N ASN A 41 -27.42 -33.33 33.27
CA ASN A 41 -27.46 -31.92 32.91
C ASN A 41 -26.14 -31.21 33.22
N ASN A 42 -25.48 -31.53 34.33
CA ASN A 42 -24.16 -30.97 34.66
C ASN A 42 -23.09 -31.39 33.65
N ASN A 43 -23.05 -32.66 33.23
CA ASN A 43 -22.07 -33.12 32.24
C ASN A 43 -22.23 -32.45 30.87
N LYS A 44 -23.48 -32.19 30.43
CA LYS A 44 -23.75 -31.44 29.18
C LYS A 44 -23.44 -29.95 29.31
N ASN A 45 -23.73 -29.34 30.46
CA ASN A 45 -23.42 -27.93 30.71
C ASN A 45 -21.92 -27.70 30.79
N GLU A 46 -21.16 -28.59 31.41
CA GLU A 46 -19.70 -28.50 31.50
C GLU A 46 -19.04 -28.62 30.12
N GLN A 47 -19.48 -29.57 29.28
CA GLN A 47 -19.02 -29.65 27.88
C GLN A 47 -19.38 -28.40 27.06
N THR A 48 -20.58 -27.86 27.25
CA THR A 48 -21.01 -26.63 26.55
C THR A 48 -20.21 -25.40 27.01
N ILE A 49 -19.88 -25.32 28.30
CA ILE A 49 -19.04 -24.25 28.87
C ILE A 49 -17.62 -24.37 28.32
N GLN A 50 -17.01 -25.56 28.35
CA GLN A 50 -15.67 -25.78 27.78
C GLN A 50 -15.59 -25.45 26.29
N GLN A 51 -16.61 -25.82 25.50
CA GLN A 51 -16.67 -25.42 24.08
C GLN A 51 -16.80 -23.90 23.89
N LYS A 52 -17.60 -23.24 24.73
CA LYS A 52 -17.73 -21.77 24.70
C LYS A 52 -16.44 -21.09 25.10
N GLU A 53 -15.75 -21.57 26.13
CA GLU A 53 -14.44 -21.06 26.55
C GLU A 53 -13.38 -21.23 25.47
N ALA A 54 -13.31 -22.41 24.83
CA ALA A 54 -12.41 -22.64 23.70
C ALA A 54 -12.72 -21.72 22.51
N THR A 55 -13.99 -21.49 22.20
CA THR A 55 -14.43 -20.57 21.15
C THR A 55 -14.06 -19.13 21.49
N ILE A 56 -14.24 -18.70 22.74
CA ILE A 56 -13.88 -17.36 23.21
C ILE A 56 -12.36 -17.15 23.14
N ALA A 57 -11.57 -18.16 23.55
CA ALA A 57 -10.12 -18.12 23.45
C ALA A 57 -9.68 -17.98 21.98
N GLN A 58 -10.21 -18.80 21.08
CA GLN A 58 -9.91 -18.71 19.64
C GLN A 58 -10.30 -17.35 19.05
N VAL A 59 -11.49 -16.83 19.35
CA VAL A 59 -11.96 -15.52 18.86
C VAL A 59 -11.07 -14.39 19.38
N THR A 60 -10.60 -14.49 20.62
CA THR A 60 -9.64 -13.55 21.22
C THR A 60 -8.31 -13.59 20.49
N ASP A 61 -7.76 -14.78 20.26
CA ASP A 61 -6.49 -14.98 19.57
C ASP A 61 -6.54 -14.46 18.13
N GLU A 62 -7.61 -14.79 17.40
CA GLU A 62 -7.86 -14.29 16.05
C GLU A 62 -7.93 -12.75 16.03
N LYS A 63 -8.60 -12.13 17.01
CA LYS A 63 -8.67 -10.68 17.13
C LYS A 63 -7.29 -10.07 17.34
N THR A 64 -6.47 -10.64 18.22
CA THR A 64 -5.09 -10.16 18.47
C THR A 64 -4.22 -10.30 17.23
N GLU A 65 -4.33 -11.41 16.49
CA GLU A 65 -3.61 -11.59 15.23
C GLU A 65 -4.04 -10.54 14.19
N LEU A 66 -5.35 -10.31 14.05
CA LEU A 66 -5.88 -9.30 13.13
C LEU A 66 -5.41 -7.88 13.49
N GLN A 67 -5.31 -7.56 14.79
CA GLN A 67 -4.73 -6.28 15.24
C GLN A 67 -3.28 -6.14 14.82
N ARG A 68 -2.45 -7.18 15.03
CA ARG A 68 -1.04 -7.16 14.62
C ARG A 68 -0.89 -6.99 13.10
N ASN A 69 -1.68 -7.73 12.32
CA ASN A 69 -1.67 -7.63 10.87
C ASN A 69 -2.09 -6.23 10.41
N PHE A 70 -3.14 -5.68 11.01
CA PHE A 70 -3.60 -4.33 10.72
C PHE A 70 -2.53 -3.27 11.03
N ASP A 71 -1.88 -3.36 12.19
CA ASP A 71 -0.81 -2.44 12.58
C ASP A 71 0.40 -2.52 11.64
N ALA A 72 0.77 -3.74 11.22
CA ALA A 72 1.82 -3.93 10.23
C ALA A 72 1.48 -3.28 8.88
N SER A 73 0.22 -3.41 8.43
CA SER A 73 -0.26 -2.77 7.21
C SER A 73 -0.26 -1.23 7.32
N LEU A 74 -0.57 -0.69 8.51
CA LEU A 74 -0.50 0.75 8.76
C LEU A 74 0.94 1.26 8.70
N ALA A 75 1.89 0.56 9.35
CA ALA A 75 3.30 0.93 9.28
C ALA A 75 3.82 0.92 7.83
N ARG A 76 3.41 -0.08 7.04
CA ARG A 76 3.72 -0.16 5.61
C ARG A 76 3.15 1.04 4.84
N LEU A 77 1.85 1.34 5.01
CA LEU A 77 1.22 2.50 4.40
C LEU A 77 1.92 3.83 4.76
N ASP A 78 2.23 4.03 6.03
CA ASP A 78 2.89 5.25 6.52
C ASP A 78 4.29 5.40 5.90
N SER A 79 5.03 4.30 5.74
CA SER A 79 6.34 4.32 5.07
C SER A 79 6.27 4.72 3.59
N VAL A 80 5.21 4.31 2.90
CA VAL A 80 5.01 4.55 1.46
C VAL A 80 4.52 5.97 1.19
N THR A 81 3.62 6.46 2.05
CA THR A 81 3.04 7.79 1.93
C THR A 81 3.99 8.88 2.42
N GLY A 82 4.71 8.66 3.54
CA GLY A 82 5.64 9.64 4.10
C GLY A 82 6.83 9.97 3.19
N TYR A 83 7.22 9.07 2.30
CA TYR A 83 8.35 9.28 1.38
C TYR A 83 7.99 10.14 0.16
N ASN A 84 6.70 10.35 -0.15
CA ASN A 84 6.28 10.80 -1.49
C ASN A 84 5.26 11.94 -1.53
N ASN A 85 5.40 12.93 -0.63
CA ASN A 85 4.59 14.17 -0.66
C ASN A 85 4.63 14.92 -2.01
N GLN A 86 5.61 14.66 -2.89
CA GLN A 86 5.66 15.25 -4.23
C GLN A 86 4.78 14.53 -5.28
N LEU A 87 4.40 13.27 -5.02
CA LEU A 87 3.57 12.46 -5.91
C LEU A 87 2.09 12.42 -5.48
N GLU A 88 1.76 13.19 -4.45
CA GLU A 88 0.51 13.14 -3.68
C GLU A 88 -0.75 13.21 -4.57
N GLY A 89 -0.74 14.08 -5.59
CA GLY A 89 -1.87 14.28 -6.49
C GLY A 89 -2.34 13.00 -7.21
N LYS A 90 -1.41 12.14 -7.66
CA LYS A 90 -1.74 10.89 -8.38
C LYS A 90 -2.14 9.74 -7.45
N LEU A 91 -1.91 9.87 -6.15
CA LEU A 91 -2.14 8.79 -5.16
C LEU A 91 -3.38 9.02 -4.28
N THR A 92 -4.03 10.18 -4.41
CA THR A 92 -5.17 10.62 -3.59
C THR A 92 -6.30 9.59 -3.53
N ASP A 93 -6.69 9.02 -4.66
CA ASP A 93 -7.83 8.07 -4.71
C ASP A 93 -7.52 6.78 -3.95
N LYS A 94 -6.33 6.21 -4.16
CA LYS A 94 -5.88 5.01 -3.43
C LYS A 94 -5.78 5.29 -1.93
N ASN A 95 -5.26 6.45 -1.54
CA ASN A 95 -5.19 6.87 -0.14
C ASN A 95 -6.57 7.06 0.50
N SER A 96 -7.54 7.59 -0.25
CA SER A 96 -8.93 7.75 0.20
C SER A 96 -9.61 6.40 0.44
N GLU A 97 -9.44 5.44 -0.46
CA GLU A 97 -9.97 4.08 -0.31
C GLU A 97 -9.35 3.35 0.89
N ILE A 98 -8.03 3.42 1.03
CA ILE A 98 -7.31 2.85 2.17
C ILE A 98 -7.78 3.49 3.49
N SER A 99 -8.04 4.80 3.50
CA SER A 99 -8.59 5.50 4.68
C SER A 99 -9.99 5.02 5.07
N LYS A 100 -10.84 4.72 4.08
CA LYS A 100 -12.16 4.12 4.32
C LYS A 100 -12.05 2.71 4.91
N LEU A 101 -11.16 1.87 4.36
CA LEU A 101 -10.90 0.52 4.89
C LEU A 101 -10.35 0.58 6.32
N LYS A 102 -9.38 1.45 6.58
CA LYS A 102 -8.81 1.70 7.91
C LYS A 102 -9.88 2.04 8.94
N THR A 103 -10.84 2.90 8.57
CA THR A 103 -11.94 3.30 9.45
C THR A 103 -12.88 2.12 9.75
N GLN A 104 -13.24 1.33 8.73
CA GLN A 104 -14.09 0.15 8.90
C GLN A 104 -13.42 -0.93 9.75
N ILE A 105 -12.13 -1.21 9.52
CA ILE A 105 -11.36 -2.18 10.30
C ILE A 105 -11.28 -1.76 11.76
N ARG A 106 -10.93 -0.49 12.04
CA ARG A 106 -10.90 0.05 13.42
C ARG A 106 -12.26 -0.06 14.10
N SER A 107 -13.33 0.25 13.40
CA SER A 107 -14.69 0.15 13.96
C SER A 107 -15.01 -1.28 14.42
N ILE A 108 -14.53 -2.30 13.69
CA ILE A 108 -14.73 -3.71 14.07
C ILE A 108 -13.77 -4.12 15.20
N LEU A 109 -12.47 -3.85 15.07
CA LEU A 109 -11.45 -4.29 16.03
C LEU A 109 -11.59 -3.60 17.40
N ASN A 110 -12.13 -2.38 17.46
CA ASN A 110 -12.37 -1.66 18.71
C ASN A 110 -13.58 -2.19 19.50
N LYS A 111 -14.45 -3.02 18.90
CA LYS A 111 -15.57 -3.62 19.62
C LYS A 111 -15.04 -4.64 20.63
N SER A 112 -15.40 -4.47 21.90
CA SER A 112 -15.00 -5.37 22.98
C SER A 112 -15.56 -6.78 22.80
N ASN A 113 -16.72 -6.91 22.14
CA ASN A 113 -17.47 -8.14 21.92
C ASN A 113 -17.70 -8.44 20.42
N ALA A 114 -16.69 -8.19 19.58
CA ALA A 114 -16.79 -8.48 18.15
C ALA A 114 -17.15 -9.96 17.91
N SER A 115 -18.17 -10.20 17.10
CA SER A 115 -18.60 -11.54 16.72
C SER A 115 -17.62 -12.19 15.73
N ALA A 116 -17.61 -13.52 15.64
CA ALA A 116 -16.80 -14.25 14.66
C ALA A 116 -17.08 -13.80 13.20
N ALA A 117 -18.33 -13.45 12.88
CA ALA A 117 -18.68 -12.92 11.57
C ALA A 117 -18.05 -11.54 11.30
N GLU A 118 -18.01 -10.67 12.32
CA GLU A 118 -17.34 -9.37 12.22
C GLU A 118 -15.82 -9.52 12.11
N LEU A 119 -15.20 -10.44 12.86
CA LEU A 119 -13.77 -10.72 12.73
C LEU A 119 -13.42 -11.28 11.35
N LYS A 120 -14.26 -12.17 10.80
CA LYS A 120 -14.11 -12.65 9.41
C LYS A 120 -14.20 -11.49 8.41
N LYS A 121 -15.14 -10.56 8.61
CA LYS A 121 -15.24 -9.34 7.78
C LYS A 121 -13.99 -8.47 7.91
N ALA A 122 -13.50 -8.24 9.14
CA ALA A 122 -12.27 -7.49 9.37
C ALA A 122 -11.06 -8.13 8.68
N LYS A 123 -10.95 -9.47 8.71
CA LYS A 123 -9.92 -10.21 7.97
C LYS A 123 -9.98 -9.95 6.46
N SER A 124 -11.17 -9.99 5.86
CA SER A 124 -11.36 -9.65 4.45
C SER A 124 -10.99 -8.20 4.14
N LEU A 125 -11.38 -7.25 4.99
CA LEU A 125 -11.03 -5.83 4.83
C LEU A 125 -9.52 -5.59 4.95
N ILE A 126 -8.84 -6.29 5.87
CA ILE A 126 -7.38 -6.23 6.01
C ILE A 126 -6.68 -6.79 4.76
N ALA A 127 -7.19 -7.89 4.20
CA ALA A 127 -6.67 -8.43 2.95
C ALA A 127 -6.82 -7.43 1.78
N GLU A 128 -8.00 -6.84 1.62
CA GLU A 128 -8.24 -5.80 0.60
C GLU A 128 -7.34 -4.58 0.82
N MET A 129 -7.17 -4.15 2.08
CA MET A 129 -6.28 -3.04 2.42
C MET A 129 -4.83 -3.36 2.05
N ASN A 130 -4.37 -4.58 2.30
CA ASN A 130 -3.03 -5.04 1.93
C ASN A 130 -2.80 -5.04 0.42
N GLU A 131 -3.78 -5.50 -0.36
CA GLU A 131 -3.71 -5.44 -1.83
C GLU A 131 -3.61 -4.00 -2.33
N LYS A 132 -4.42 -3.09 -1.76
CA LYS A 132 -4.36 -1.66 -2.12
C LYS A 132 -3.04 -1.01 -1.72
N VAL A 133 -2.50 -1.34 -0.54
CA VAL A 133 -1.18 -0.85 -0.11
C VAL A 133 -0.08 -1.38 -1.03
N ALA A 134 -0.11 -2.65 -1.43
CA ALA A 134 0.84 -3.20 -2.40
C ALA A 134 0.73 -2.51 -3.78
N GLY A 135 -0.49 -2.22 -4.24
CA GLY A 135 -0.69 -1.45 -5.46
C GLY A 135 -0.21 0.00 -5.35
N LEU A 136 -0.35 0.62 -4.18
CA LEU A 136 0.17 1.96 -3.89
C LEU A 136 1.71 1.97 -3.96
N GLU A 137 2.36 0.96 -3.41
CA GLU A 137 3.82 0.80 -3.45
C GLU A 137 4.36 0.65 -4.88
N GLN A 138 3.71 -0.17 -5.69
CA GLN A 138 4.09 -0.35 -7.09
C GLN A 138 3.98 0.96 -7.85
N GLU A 139 2.90 1.72 -7.63
CA GLU A 139 2.69 3.01 -8.29
C GLU A 139 3.71 4.05 -7.82
N VAL A 140 4.01 4.08 -6.52
CA VAL A 140 5.09 4.88 -5.96
C VAL A 140 6.42 4.55 -6.62
N ALA A 141 6.80 3.27 -6.68
CA ALA A 141 8.05 2.85 -7.30
C ALA A 141 8.14 3.25 -8.78
N ARG A 142 7.04 3.07 -9.52
CA ARG A 142 6.92 3.47 -10.93
C ARG A 142 7.10 4.98 -11.10
N LEU A 143 6.39 5.78 -10.31
CA LEU A 143 6.45 7.24 -10.37
C LEU A 143 7.82 7.78 -9.94
N THR A 144 8.46 7.18 -8.94
CA THR A 144 9.83 7.53 -8.53
C THR A 144 10.84 7.24 -9.64
N ALA A 145 10.73 6.09 -10.32
CA ALA A 145 11.55 5.77 -11.47
C ALA A 145 11.32 6.74 -12.64
N GLU A 146 10.06 7.03 -12.97
CA GLU A 146 9.67 7.99 -14.01
C GLU A 146 10.23 9.39 -13.72
N ASN A 147 10.13 9.87 -12.47
CA ASN A 147 10.68 11.16 -12.06
C ASN A 147 12.21 11.21 -12.20
N THR A 148 12.90 10.12 -11.83
CA THR A 148 14.35 10.01 -11.97
C THR A 148 14.75 10.10 -13.44
N GLN A 149 14.07 9.33 -14.31
CA GLN A 149 14.33 9.35 -15.76
C GLN A 149 14.07 10.73 -16.37
N LEU A 150 12.95 11.37 -16.03
CA LEU A 150 12.61 12.69 -16.53
C LEU A 150 13.65 13.75 -16.13
N ASN A 151 14.21 13.67 -14.93
CA ASN A 151 15.30 14.57 -14.51
C ASN A 151 16.59 14.33 -15.31
N THR A 152 16.93 13.08 -15.59
CA THR A 152 18.07 12.74 -16.44
C THR A 152 17.88 13.26 -17.86
N ASP A 153 16.71 13.03 -18.46
CA ASP A 153 16.38 13.49 -19.81
C ASP A 153 16.39 15.01 -19.90
N LEU A 154 15.81 15.69 -18.91
CA LEU A 154 15.83 17.15 -18.82
C LEU A 154 17.27 17.70 -18.73
N GLY A 155 18.13 17.03 -17.98
CA GLY A 155 19.55 17.38 -17.88
C GLY A 155 20.27 17.25 -19.24
N SER A 156 20.06 16.13 -19.92
CA SER A 156 20.63 15.88 -21.26
C SER A 156 20.13 16.91 -22.28
N GLU A 157 18.83 17.21 -22.28
CA GLU A 157 18.23 18.12 -23.25
C GLU A 157 18.68 19.57 -23.03
N ARG A 158 18.89 19.97 -21.77
CA ARG A 158 19.52 21.26 -21.44
C ARG A 158 20.94 21.34 -21.99
N GLN A 159 21.74 20.29 -21.84
CA GLN A 159 23.11 20.26 -22.38
C GLN A 159 23.11 20.37 -23.91
N LYS A 160 22.25 19.61 -24.60
CA LYS A 160 22.10 19.72 -26.07
C LYS A 160 21.67 21.12 -26.48
N THR A 161 20.72 21.73 -25.77
CA THR A 161 20.24 23.08 -26.05
C THR A 161 21.37 24.10 -25.90
N THR A 162 22.16 24.01 -24.83
CA THR A 162 23.34 24.87 -24.63
C THR A 162 24.37 24.68 -25.74
N GLN A 163 24.66 23.44 -26.13
CA GLN A 163 25.61 23.15 -27.21
C GLN A 163 25.12 23.71 -28.55
N LEU A 164 23.88 23.43 -28.93
CA LEU A 164 23.29 23.94 -30.18
C LEU A 164 23.25 25.47 -30.22
N THR A 165 22.99 26.12 -29.08
CA THR A 165 23.01 27.59 -28.99
C THR A 165 24.42 28.13 -29.20
N SER A 166 25.44 27.49 -28.62
CA SER A 166 26.85 27.84 -28.81
C SER A 166 27.31 27.63 -30.25
N ASP A 167 26.95 26.50 -30.85
CA ASP A 167 27.30 26.16 -32.23
C ASP A 167 26.62 27.11 -33.22
N LEU A 168 25.37 27.48 -32.97
CA LEU A 168 24.64 28.46 -33.77
C LEU A 168 25.32 29.83 -33.71
N ALA A 169 25.71 30.30 -32.52
CA ALA A 169 26.43 31.55 -32.36
C ALA A 169 27.76 31.53 -33.12
N THR A 170 28.55 30.47 -32.93
CA THR A 170 29.84 30.28 -33.60
C THR A 170 29.71 30.26 -35.12
N THR A 171 28.75 29.47 -35.63
CA THR A 171 28.47 29.36 -37.07
C THR A 171 28.00 30.69 -37.66
N THR A 172 27.18 31.42 -36.92
CA THR A 172 26.70 32.75 -37.34
C THR A 172 27.85 33.74 -37.43
N SER A 173 28.75 33.78 -36.44
CA SER A 173 29.93 34.64 -36.47
C SER A 173 30.89 34.28 -37.60
N ALA A 174 31.18 32.98 -37.80
CA ALA A 174 32.03 32.53 -38.90
C ALA A 174 31.43 32.85 -40.27
N LYS A 175 30.11 32.73 -40.42
CA LYS A 175 29.40 33.13 -41.64
C LYS A 175 29.56 34.63 -41.91
N GLN A 176 29.34 35.48 -40.91
CA GLN A 176 29.49 36.94 -41.05
C GLN A 176 30.92 37.34 -41.40
N GLU A 177 31.93 36.66 -40.85
CA GLU A 177 33.33 36.89 -41.19
C GLU A 177 33.62 36.49 -42.64
N LEU A 178 33.16 35.31 -43.06
CA LEU A 178 33.33 34.84 -44.43
C LEU A 178 32.62 35.73 -45.45
N GLU A 179 31.40 36.21 -45.14
CA GLU A 179 30.68 37.17 -45.97
C GLU A 179 31.48 38.46 -46.18
N LYS A 180 32.11 39.00 -45.12
CA LYS A 180 33.00 40.17 -45.24
C LYS A 180 34.24 39.87 -46.08
N THR A 181 34.88 38.72 -45.88
CA THR A 181 36.05 38.32 -46.67
C THR A 181 35.70 38.17 -48.16
N VAL A 182 34.57 37.53 -48.47
CA VAL A 182 34.09 37.35 -49.85
C VAL A 182 33.75 38.71 -50.48
N ASP A 183 33.13 39.62 -49.74
CA ASP A 183 32.83 40.99 -50.22
C ASP A 183 34.12 41.76 -50.58
N ILE A 184 35.14 41.74 -49.71
CA ILE A 184 36.47 42.32 -49.96
C ILE A 184 37.15 41.66 -51.17
N ALA A 185 37.12 40.33 -51.26
CA ALA A 185 37.72 39.62 -52.39
C ALA A 185 37.01 39.91 -53.72
N SER A 186 35.69 40.06 -53.70
CA SER A 186 34.89 40.37 -54.89
C SER A 186 35.16 41.77 -55.43
N THR A 187 35.41 42.74 -54.53
CA THR A 187 35.83 44.10 -54.88
C THR A 187 37.29 44.17 -55.33
N LEU A 188 38.17 43.29 -54.82
CA LEU A 188 39.57 43.18 -55.22
C LEU A 188 39.80 42.25 -56.44
N ASN A 189 38.95 42.32 -57.47
CA ASN A 189 39.21 41.62 -58.74
C ASN A 189 40.26 42.39 -59.57
N ALA A 190 41.54 42.20 -59.26
CA ALA A 190 42.62 42.85 -59.98
C ALA A 190 43.00 42.05 -61.26
N TYR A 191 42.28 42.31 -62.35
CA TYR A 191 42.68 41.85 -63.69
C TYR A 191 43.58 42.89 -64.37
N ASN A 192 44.58 42.43 -65.13
CA ASN A 192 45.56 43.27 -65.85
C ASN A 192 46.42 44.19 -64.95
N ILE A 193 46.91 43.72 -63.79
CA ILE A 193 47.97 44.45 -63.08
C ILE A 193 49.23 44.46 -63.96
N ALA A 194 49.51 45.60 -64.59
CA ALA A 194 50.78 45.88 -65.25
C ALA A 194 51.73 46.56 -64.25
N ILE A 195 52.67 45.80 -63.70
CA ILE A 195 53.71 46.37 -62.84
C ILE A 195 54.72 47.07 -63.75
N THR A 196 54.79 48.39 -63.67
CA THR A 196 55.78 49.19 -64.41
C THR A 196 56.94 49.55 -63.48
N PRO A 197 58.08 48.86 -63.56
CA PRO A 197 59.26 49.19 -62.76
C PRO A 197 59.80 50.60 -63.04
N ILE A 198 59.98 51.40 -61.99
CA ILE A 198 60.45 52.80 -62.07
C ILE A 198 61.80 52.93 -61.35
N ASN A 199 62.71 53.70 -61.93
CA ASN A 199 63.98 54.09 -61.33
C ASN A 199 63.97 55.60 -61.09
N GLU A 200 63.97 56.00 -59.82
CA GLU A 200 64.10 57.40 -59.43
C GLU A 200 65.56 57.85 -59.50
N LYS A 201 65.84 58.83 -60.37
CA LYS A 201 67.18 59.42 -60.52
C LYS A 201 67.48 60.37 -59.36
N ASN A 202 68.76 60.61 -59.08
CA ASN A 202 69.22 61.57 -58.05
C ASN A 202 68.73 63.02 -58.24
N SER A 203 68.10 63.34 -59.38
CA SER A 203 67.44 64.62 -59.67
C SER A 203 65.93 64.63 -59.34
N GLY A 204 65.41 63.59 -58.68
CA GLY A 204 63.97 63.39 -58.38
C GLY A 204 63.11 63.05 -59.60
N LYS A 205 63.71 62.73 -60.75
CA LYS A 205 62.95 62.37 -61.96
C LYS A 205 62.79 60.86 -62.07
N GLU A 206 61.54 60.42 -62.17
CA GLU A 206 61.14 59.02 -62.39
C GLU A 206 61.36 58.59 -63.84
N LYS A 207 61.87 57.37 -64.05
CA LYS A 207 62.01 56.75 -65.38
C LYS A 207 61.70 55.26 -65.34
N VAL A 208 60.86 54.78 -66.26
CA VAL A 208 60.59 53.34 -66.44
C VAL A 208 61.88 52.58 -66.77
N THR A 209 62.11 51.44 -66.12
CA THR A 209 63.30 50.61 -66.31
C THR A 209 62.98 49.13 -66.36
N THR A 210 63.58 48.38 -67.28
CA THR A 210 63.42 46.91 -67.33
C THR A 210 64.41 46.16 -66.41
N SER A 211 65.30 46.87 -65.72
CA SER A 211 66.36 46.28 -64.90
C SER A 211 65.98 46.25 -63.42
N ALA A 212 65.76 45.05 -62.88
CA ALA A 212 65.35 44.85 -61.48
C ALA A 212 66.30 45.52 -60.46
N LYS A 213 67.61 45.55 -60.73
CA LYS A 213 68.62 46.16 -59.83
C LYS A 213 68.50 47.68 -59.72
N ARG A 214 67.78 48.32 -60.64
CA ARG A 214 67.65 49.78 -60.73
C ARG A 214 66.27 50.28 -60.31
N VAL A 215 65.35 49.37 -60.02
CA VAL A 215 64.05 49.73 -59.47
C VAL A 215 64.26 50.22 -58.04
N ARG A 216 63.64 51.34 -57.69
CA ARG A 216 63.60 51.88 -56.34
C ARG A 216 62.18 51.90 -55.84
#